data_AF-A0A292YH19-F1
#
_entry.id   AF-A0A292YH19-F1
#
_cell.length_a   1.000
_cell.length_b   1.000
_cell.length_c   1.000
_cell.angle_alpha   90.00
_cell.angle_beta   90.00
_cell.angle_gamma   90.00
#
_symmetry.space_group_name_H-M   'P 1'
#
loop_
_entity.id
_entity.type
_entity.pdbx_description
1 polymer ?
#
loop_
_entity_poly.entity_id
_entity_poly.type
_entity_poly.pdbx_seq_one_letter_code
_entity_poly.pdbx_strand_id
1 'polypeptide(L)'
;MAESSFLFAVLAALSWGIAPLFEKWGVLHTSPYFTLLVQSLVVSVALLAVGLESGQFQQVFSLNKQSWLFLAIAGLLSGLLAQMFYFKALQHGEISRLIPLISSLQVVIATVSASFVWGETMNGMKVLGTLLIILGIYFIR
;
A
#
# COMPACT_ATOMS: atom_id res chain seq x y z
N MET A 1 -20.45 -12.97 2.23
CA MET A 1 -19.68 -11.88 1.59
C MET A 1 -18.59 -11.31 2.49
N ALA A 2 -18.79 -11.16 3.80
CA ALA A 2 -17.75 -10.65 4.72
C ALA A 2 -16.56 -11.60 4.98
N GLU A 3 -16.78 -12.92 5.02
CA GLU A 3 -15.71 -13.89 5.32
C GLU A 3 -14.64 -13.98 4.22
N SER A 4 -15.04 -13.85 2.95
CA SER A 4 -14.10 -13.84 1.83
C SER A 4 -13.19 -12.62 1.87
N SER A 5 -13.73 -11.44 2.22
CA SER A 5 -12.94 -10.22 2.36
C SER A 5 -11.93 -10.31 3.52
N PHE A 6 -12.29 -10.99 4.60
CA PHE A 6 -11.39 -11.20 5.73
C PHE A 6 -10.20 -12.09 5.37
N LEU A 7 -10.44 -13.21 4.65
CA LEU A 7 -9.36 -14.08 4.18
C LEU A 7 -8.37 -13.32 3.28
N PHE A 8 -8.87 -12.54 2.32
CA PHE A 8 -8.02 -11.72 1.46
C PHE A 8 -7.26 -10.63 2.24
N ALA A 9 -7.87 -10.05 3.28
CA ALA A 9 -7.20 -9.10 4.16
C ALA A 9 -6.05 -9.75 4.93
N VAL A 10 -6.22 -10.99 5.43
CA VAL A 10 -5.15 -11.74 6.10
C VAL A 10 -4.00 -12.05 5.13
N LEU A 11 -4.30 -12.53 3.92
CA LEU A 11 -3.28 -12.79 2.90
C LEU A 11 -2.53 -11.52 2.48
N ALA A 12 -3.24 -10.39 2.37
CA ALA A 12 -2.64 -9.10 2.11
C ALA A 12 -1.73 -8.66 3.26
N ALA A 13 -2.16 -8.83 4.52
CA ALA A 13 -1.38 -8.52 5.70
C ALA A 13 -0.11 -9.37 5.81
N LEU A 14 -0.19 -10.67 5.46
CA LEU A 14 0.99 -11.54 5.40
C LEU A 14 1.99 -11.06 4.34
N SER A 15 1.48 -10.73 3.14
CA SER A 15 2.32 -10.21 2.05
C SER A 15 3.01 -8.90 2.43
N TRP A 16 2.25 -7.93 2.95
CA TRP A 16 2.77 -6.63 3.38
C TRP A 16 3.60 -6.69 4.67
N GLY A 17 3.45 -7.71 5.49
CA GLY A 17 4.27 -7.92 6.69
C GLY A 17 5.65 -8.50 6.38
N ILE A 18 5.75 -9.37 5.36
CA ILE A 18 7.00 -10.03 4.98
C ILE A 18 7.78 -9.22 3.93
N ALA A 19 7.10 -8.55 2.99
CA ALA A 19 7.73 -7.78 1.93
C ALA A 19 8.81 -6.78 2.40
N PRO A 20 8.61 -6.02 3.52
CA PRO A 20 9.61 -5.08 4.02
C PRO A 20 10.99 -5.69 4.31
N LEU A 21 11.06 -7.00 4.62
CA LEU A 21 12.31 -7.72 4.86
C LEU A 21 13.16 -7.78 3.58
N PHE A 22 12.53 -8.13 2.46
CA PHE A 22 13.18 -8.19 1.16
C PHE A 22 13.46 -6.79 0.60
N GLU A 23 12.52 -5.86 0.79
CA GLU A 23 12.66 -4.47 0.37
C GLU A 23 13.81 -3.76 1.09
N LYS A 24 13.96 -3.97 2.40
CA LYS A 24 15.10 -3.45 3.17
C LYS A 24 16.41 -3.98 2.58
N TRP A 25 16.46 -5.27 2.25
CA TRP A 25 17.67 -5.86 1.68
C TRP A 25 18.00 -5.29 0.31
N GLY A 26 17.01 -5.13 -0.57
CA GLY A 26 17.19 -4.51 -1.88
C GLY A 26 17.65 -3.05 -1.81
N VAL A 27 17.00 -2.26 -0.94
CA VAL A 27 17.26 -0.82 -0.83
C VAL A 27 18.58 -0.49 -0.13
N LEU A 28 19.17 -1.41 0.63
CA LEU A 28 20.51 -1.23 1.23
C LEU A 28 21.65 -1.36 0.21
N HIS A 29 21.45 -2.12 -0.87
CA HIS A 29 22.48 -2.37 -1.90
C HIS A 29 22.28 -1.54 -3.16
N THR A 30 21.19 -0.75 -3.24
CA THR A 30 20.82 0.02 -4.42
C THR A 30 20.24 1.38 -4.02
N SER A 31 20.03 2.27 -4.99
CA SER A 31 19.30 3.52 -4.72
C SER A 31 17.78 3.25 -4.63
N PRO A 32 16.99 4.02 -3.86
CA PRO A 32 15.54 3.84 -3.75
C PRO A 32 14.83 3.88 -5.10
N TYR A 33 15.33 4.71 -6.02
CA TYR A 33 14.85 4.77 -7.39
C TYR A 33 15.07 3.46 -8.15
N PHE A 34 16.28 2.89 -8.06
CA PHE A 34 16.60 1.65 -8.76
C PHE A 34 15.87 0.44 -8.15
N THR A 35 15.74 0.38 -6.82
CA THR A 35 14.93 -0.64 -6.13
C THR A 35 13.50 -0.63 -6.65
N LEU A 36 12.89 0.55 -6.71
CA LEU A 36 11.53 0.76 -7.20
C LEU A 36 11.37 0.36 -8.68
N LEU A 37 12.33 0.75 -9.51
CA LEU A 37 12.32 0.43 -10.95
C LEU A 37 12.32 -1.09 -11.17
N VAL A 38 13.22 -1.82 -10.50
CA VAL A 38 13.30 -3.29 -10.61
C VAL A 38 12.02 -3.94 -10.11
N GLN A 39 11.51 -3.54 -8.94
CA GLN A 39 10.25 -4.06 -8.41
C GLN A 39 9.08 -3.81 -9.38
N SER A 40 8.99 -2.61 -9.95
CA SER A 40 7.94 -2.24 -10.90
C SER A 40 8.00 -3.06 -12.18
N LEU A 41 9.20 -3.33 -12.71
CA LEU A 41 9.39 -4.17 -13.89
C LEU A 41 8.96 -5.61 -13.62
N VAL A 42 9.40 -6.20 -12.50
CA VAL A 42 9.05 -7.57 -12.12
C VAL A 42 7.53 -7.72 -11.95
N VAL A 43 6.89 -6.78 -11.24
CA VAL A 43 5.43 -6.76 -11.07
C VAL A 43 4.71 -6.57 -12.39
N SER A 44 5.21 -5.68 -13.26
CA SER A 44 4.60 -5.44 -14.58
C SER A 44 4.62 -6.70 -15.45
N VAL A 45 5.74 -7.43 -15.50
CA VAL A 45 5.84 -8.69 -16.25
C VAL A 45 4.87 -9.74 -15.70
N ALA A 46 4.79 -9.88 -14.37
CA ALA A 46 3.85 -10.81 -13.75
C ALA A 46 2.39 -10.47 -14.06
N LEU A 47 2.01 -9.19 -13.99
CA LEU A 47 0.66 -8.72 -14.33
C LEU A 47 0.33 -8.93 -15.82
N LEU A 48 1.30 -8.74 -16.72
CA LEU A 48 1.12 -9.05 -18.14
C LEU A 48 0.86 -10.53 -18.37
N ALA A 49 1.60 -11.43 -17.71
CA ALA A 49 1.39 -12.87 -17.83
C ALA A 49 -0.03 -13.27 -17.38
N VAL A 50 -0.47 -12.80 -16.22
CA VAL A 50 -1.83 -13.04 -15.72
C VAL A 50 -2.89 -12.41 -16.64
N GLY A 51 -2.62 -11.22 -17.18
CA GLY A 51 -3.52 -10.54 -18.12
C GLY A 51 -3.72 -11.30 -19.44
N LEU A 52 -2.66 -11.94 -19.95
CA LEU A 52 -2.72 -12.78 -21.15
C LEU A 52 -3.52 -14.07 -20.90
N GLU A 53 -3.31 -14.73 -19.76
CA GLU A 53 -4.05 -15.95 -19.40
C GLU A 53 -5.54 -15.69 -19.15
N SER A 54 -5.87 -14.57 -18.51
CA SER A 54 -7.26 -14.22 -18.18
C SER A 54 -8.10 -13.79 -19.39
N GLY A 55 -7.48 -13.45 -20.53
CA GLY A 55 -8.14 -12.90 -21.71
C GLY A 55 -8.75 -11.51 -21.52
N GLN A 56 -8.59 -10.90 -20.35
CA GLN A 56 -9.21 -9.61 -19.98
C GLN A 56 -8.33 -8.40 -20.32
N PHE A 57 -7.16 -8.62 -20.93
CA PHE A 57 -6.23 -7.54 -21.27
C PHE A 57 -6.86 -6.43 -22.12
N GLN A 58 -7.86 -6.76 -22.96
CA GLN A 58 -8.60 -5.79 -23.76
C GLN A 58 -9.37 -4.75 -22.92
N GLN A 59 -9.70 -5.04 -21.66
CA GLN A 59 -10.40 -4.09 -20.78
C GLN A 59 -9.59 -2.81 -20.53
N VAL A 60 -8.26 -2.89 -20.55
CA VAL A 60 -7.37 -1.73 -20.40
C VAL A 60 -7.62 -0.69 -21.51
N PHE A 61 -7.91 -1.14 -22.73
CA PHE A 61 -8.22 -0.27 -23.86
C PHE A 61 -9.66 0.26 -23.86
N SER A 62 -10.55 -0.36 -23.06
CA SER A 62 -11.94 0.08 -22.91
C SER A 62 -12.13 1.19 -21.86
N LEU A 63 -11.09 1.51 -21.08
CA LEU A 63 -11.14 2.53 -20.04
C LEU A 63 -11.33 3.94 -20.66
N ASN A 64 -12.24 4.72 -20.08
CA ASN A 64 -12.44 6.11 -20.49
C ASN A 64 -11.25 7.01 -20.07
N LYS A 65 -11.12 8.19 -20.69
CA LYS A 65 -10.02 9.14 -20.42
C LYS A 65 -9.94 9.56 -18.95
N GLN A 66 -11.10 9.68 -18.28
CA GLN A 66 -11.16 10.09 -16.88
C GLN A 66 -10.63 9.00 -15.94
N SER A 67 -10.93 7.73 -16.20
CA SER A 67 -10.41 6.58 -15.45
C SER A 67 -8.91 6.49 -15.63
N TRP A 68 -8.41 6.66 -16.86
CA TRP A 68 -6.98 6.74 -17.12
C TRP A 68 -6.29 7.85 -16.32
N LEU A 69 -6.88 9.04 -16.25
CA LEU A 69 -6.32 10.14 -15.48
C LEU A 69 -6.28 9.83 -13.98
N PHE A 70 -7.38 9.33 -13.40
CA PHE A 70 -7.43 8.99 -11.97
C PHE A 70 -6.47 7.84 -11.63
N LEU A 71 -6.37 6.81 -12.47
CA LEU A 71 -5.45 5.69 -12.27
C LEU A 71 -3.99 6.14 -12.43
N ALA A 72 -3.69 7.03 -13.37
CA ALA A 72 -2.34 7.58 -13.53
C ALA A 72 -1.94 8.42 -12.31
N ILE A 73 -2.82 9.30 -11.82
CA ILE A 73 -2.56 10.10 -10.61
C ILE A 73 -2.40 9.18 -9.40
N ALA A 74 -3.28 8.20 -9.24
CA ALA A 74 -3.18 7.22 -8.15
C ALA A 74 -1.84 6.46 -8.21
N GLY A 75 -1.46 5.95 -9.38
CA GLY A 75 -0.21 5.23 -9.58
C GLY A 75 1.04 6.09 -9.34
N LEU A 76 1.01 7.37 -9.71
CA LEU A 76 2.11 8.30 -9.41
C LEU A 76 2.21 8.59 -7.91
N LEU A 77 1.08 8.78 -7.23
CA LEU A 77 1.05 9.04 -5.79
C LEU A 77 1.46 7.81 -4.98
N SER A 78 0.84 6.65 -5.23
CA SER A 78 1.06 5.44 -4.43
C SER A 78 2.27 4.63 -4.89
N GLY A 79 2.49 4.51 -6.20
CA GLY A 79 3.56 3.70 -6.78
C GLY A 79 4.88 4.43 -6.79
N LEU A 80 4.93 5.67 -7.31
CA LEU A 80 6.18 6.41 -7.39
C LEU A 80 6.50 7.17 -6.10
N LEU A 81 5.67 8.14 -5.73
CA LEU A 81 5.99 9.06 -4.64
C LEU A 81 6.02 8.35 -3.28
N ALA A 82 4.95 7.61 -2.94
CA ALA A 82 4.88 6.93 -1.65
C ALA A 82 5.97 5.87 -1.49
N GLN A 83 6.24 5.04 -2.52
CA GLN A 83 7.31 4.05 -2.42
C GLN A 83 8.71 4.69 -2.37
N MET A 84 8.95 5.82 -3.05
CA MET A 84 10.22 6.53 -2.92
C MET A 84 10.46 7.03 -1.49
N PHE A 85 9.47 7.65 -0.85
CA PHE A 85 9.58 8.09 0.54
C PHE A 85 9.69 6.90 1.51
N TYR A 86 8.91 5.85 1.27
CA TYR A 86 8.94 4.60 2.03
C TYR A 86 10.33 3.95 1.97
N PHE A 87 10.91 3.76 0.78
CA PHE A 87 12.24 3.18 0.62
C PHE A 87 13.33 4.05 1.23
N LYS A 88 13.23 5.38 1.10
CA LYS A 88 14.18 6.29 1.76
C LYS A 88 14.10 6.19 3.28
N ALA A 89 12.91 6.08 3.85
CA ALA A 89 12.73 5.83 5.28
C ALA A 89 13.30 4.45 5.65
N LEU A 90 12.95 3.42 4.88
CA LEU A 90 13.38 2.05 5.08
C LEU A 90 14.90 1.91 5.03
N GLN A 91 15.63 2.67 4.22
CA GLN A 91 17.11 2.67 4.25
C GLN A 91 17.67 3.02 5.64
N HIS A 92 17.12 4.03 6.29
CA HIS A 92 17.71 4.62 7.49
C HIS A 92 17.14 4.07 8.80
N GLY A 93 15.90 3.57 8.82
CA GLY A 93 15.27 3.11 10.07
C GLY A 93 15.15 1.59 10.21
N GLU A 94 14.77 1.19 11.42
CA GLU A 94 14.47 -0.20 11.79
C GLU A 94 13.08 -0.59 11.29
N ILE A 95 12.96 -1.76 10.65
CA ILE A 95 11.70 -2.26 10.10
C ILE A 95 10.63 -2.37 11.20
N SER A 96 11.01 -2.87 12.37
CA SER A 96 10.14 -3.08 13.53
C SER A 96 9.49 -1.80 14.06
N ARG A 97 10.10 -0.63 13.84
CA ARG A 97 9.55 0.67 14.26
C ARG A 97 8.89 1.42 13.11
N LEU A 98 9.51 1.39 11.93
CA LEU A 98 9.03 2.12 10.76
C LEU A 98 7.73 1.57 10.22
N ILE A 99 7.59 0.25 10.08
CA ILE A 99 6.40 -0.34 9.48
C ILE A 99 5.16 -0.04 10.34
N PRO A 100 5.15 -0.25 11.67
CA PRO A 100 4.01 0.14 12.49
C PRO A 100 3.73 1.65 12.45
N LEU A 101 4.76 2.50 12.47
CA LEU A 101 4.59 3.95 12.38
C LEU A 101 3.90 4.37 11.07
N ILE A 102 4.30 3.81 9.94
CA ILE A 102 3.68 4.13 8.64
C ILE A 102 2.24 3.60 8.59
N SER A 103 2.02 2.36 9.03
CA SER A 103 0.69 1.75 9.00
C SER A 103 -0.31 2.44 9.93
N SER A 104 0.09 2.93 11.11
CA SER A 104 -0.82 3.72 11.97
C SER A 104 -1.25 5.02 11.30
N LEU A 105 -0.30 5.77 10.73
CA LEU A 105 -0.61 7.01 10.06
C LEU A 105 -1.50 6.75 8.84
N GLN A 106 -1.28 5.67 8.10
CA GLN A 106 -2.16 5.23 7.02
C GLN A 106 -3.58 4.95 7.53
N VAL A 107 -3.74 4.24 8.64
CA VAL A 107 -5.07 3.97 9.22
C VAL A 107 -5.79 5.26 9.58
N VAL A 108 -5.10 6.22 10.22
CA VAL A 108 -5.69 7.52 10.58
C VAL A 108 -6.10 8.30 9.34
N ILE A 109 -5.17 8.47 8.40
CA ILE A 109 -5.40 9.22 7.17
C ILE A 109 -6.54 8.59 6.37
N ALA A 110 -6.51 7.27 6.18
CA ALA A 110 -7.54 6.54 5.44
C ALA A 110 -8.92 6.67 6.09
N THR A 111 -9.02 6.49 7.41
CA THR A 111 -10.31 6.57 8.12
C THR A 111 -10.89 7.99 8.03
N VAL A 112 -10.06 9.02 8.24
CA VAL A 112 -10.49 10.42 8.12
C VAL A 112 -10.87 10.76 6.68
N SER A 113 -10.06 10.39 5.69
CA SER A 113 -10.35 10.67 4.28
C SER A 113 -11.61 9.95 3.80
N ALA A 114 -11.83 8.70 4.23
CA ALA A 114 -13.04 7.94 3.89
C ALA A 114 -14.29 8.59 4.50
N SER A 115 -14.20 9.08 5.74
CA SER A 115 -15.32 9.81 6.37
C SER A 115 -15.64 11.12 5.63
N PHE A 116 -14.64 11.86 5.17
CA PHE A 116 -14.83 13.16 4.53
C PHE A 116 -15.31 13.04 3.08
N VAL A 117 -14.74 12.11 2.31
CA VAL A 117 -14.99 12.03 0.87
C VAL A 117 -16.10 11.02 0.53
N TRP A 118 -16.21 9.92 1.26
CA TRP A 118 -17.24 8.88 1.03
C TRP A 118 -18.41 8.94 2.03
N GLY A 119 -18.35 9.86 3.01
CA GLY A 119 -19.41 10.01 4.00
C GLY A 119 -19.56 8.82 4.95
N GLU A 120 -18.50 8.00 5.11
CA GLU A 120 -18.54 6.88 6.04
C GLU A 120 -18.81 7.36 7.47
N THR A 121 -19.84 6.79 8.10
CA THR A 121 -20.17 7.14 9.48
C THR A 121 -19.07 6.67 10.43
N MET A 122 -18.43 7.64 11.07
CA MET A 122 -17.50 7.39 12.17
C MET A 122 -18.28 7.05 13.43
N ASN A 123 -18.46 5.76 13.70
CA ASN A 123 -18.92 5.29 15.00
C ASN A 123 -17.85 5.59 16.06
N GLY A 124 -18.25 5.98 17.27
CA GLY A 124 -17.34 6.17 18.41
C GLY A 124 -16.42 4.97 18.67
N MET A 125 -16.88 3.75 18.38
CA MET A 125 -16.05 2.53 18.45
C MET A 125 -14.92 2.51 17.41
N LYS A 126 -15.15 3.00 16.18
CA LYS A 126 -14.11 3.12 15.16
C LYS A 126 -13.05 4.14 15.60
N VAL A 127 -13.49 5.28 16.14
CA VAL A 127 -12.60 6.33 16.65
C VAL A 127 -11.75 5.81 17.81
N LEU A 128 -12.37 5.14 18.78
CA LEU A 128 -11.66 4.49 19.90
C LEU A 128 -10.64 3.45 19.41
N GLY A 129 -11.04 2.59 18.46
CA GLY A 129 -10.13 1.61 17.87
C GLY A 129 -8.92 2.26 17.19
N THR A 130 -9.13 3.30 16.38
CA THR A 130 -8.04 4.05 15.74
C THR A 130 -7.12 4.69 16.77
N LEU A 131 -7.66 5.28 17.84
CA LEU A 131 -6.85 5.85 18.93
C LEU A 131 -6.01 4.79 19.64
N LEU A 132 -6.57 3.60 19.90
CA LEU A 132 -5.84 2.49 20.51
C LEU A 132 -4.69 2.00 19.62
N ILE A 133 -4.87 1.95 18.29
CA ILE A 133 -3.80 1.60 17.35
C ILE A 133 -2.65 2.62 17.43
N ILE A 134 -2.97 3.92 17.45
CA ILE A 134 -1.97 4.99 17.59
C ILE A 134 -1.22 4.86 18.92
N LEU A 135 -1.95 4.66 20.02
CA LEU A 135 -1.37 4.50 21.36
C LEU A 135 -0.47 3.27 21.44
N GLY A 136 -0.89 2.14 20.87
CA GLY A 136 -0.06 0.93 20.82
C GLY A 136 1.27 1.17 20.11
N ILE A 137 1.27 1.95 19.03
CA ILE A 137 2.48 2.25 18.27
C ILE A 137 3.38 3.26 18.97
N TYR A 138 2.83 4.17 19.77
CA TYR A 138 3.63 5.02 20.64
C TYR A 138 4.47 4.20 21.63
N PHE A 139 3.97 3.05 22.11
CA PHE A 139 4.74 2.14 22.97
C PHE A 139 5.79 1.29 22.24
N ILE A 140 5.64 1.09 20.93
CA ILE A 140 6.61 0.35 20.10
C ILE A 140 7.84 1.23 19.74
N ARG A 141 7.79 2.53 20.04
CA ARG A 141 8.89 3.48 19.76
C ARG A 141 10.19 3.17 20.50
#